data_AF-A0A847VUA4-F1
#
_entry.id   AF-A0A847VUA4-F1
#
_cell.length_a   1.000
_cell.length_b   1.000
_cell.length_c   1.000
_cell.angle_alpha   90.00
_cell.angle_beta   90.00
_cell.angle_gamma   90.00
#
_symmetry.space_group_name_H-M   'P 1'
#
loop_
_entity.id
_entity.type
_entity.pdbx_description
1 polymer ?
#
loop_
_entity_poly.entity_id
_entity_poly.type
_entity_poly.pdbx_seq_one_letter_code
_entity_poly.pdbx_strand_id
1 'polypeptide(L)'
;MKVAIVLGNRNNSDGTISKKCIERLELLLEADKNQKFDKVILSGGLGLFRDESWRSEASLMAEYLMKRDFDVSKLVLEEKSKTTKENAKYSLEIVNALKAKEVTIITSKEHLKRKWLNPMDLFEKRLKNYHDIKLSFYNKE
;
A
#
# COMPACT_ATOMS: atom_id res chain seq x y z
N MET A 1 16.96 -5.34 -0.78
CA MET A 1 15.68 -5.27 -1.50
C MET A 1 14.91 -4.05 -1.02
N LYS A 2 14.48 -3.22 -1.97
CA LYS A 2 13.66 -2.02 -1.80
C LYS A 2 12.21 -2.34 -2.14
N VAL A 3 11.30 -2.06 -1.21
CA VAL A 3 9.88 -2.38 -1.35
C VAL A 3 9.04 -1.14 -1.17
N ALA A 4 8.11 -0.90 -2.10
CA ALA A 4 7.04 0.07 -1.89
C ALA A 4 5.83 -0.62 -1.26
N ILE A 5 5.13 0.07 -0.37
CA ILE A 5 3.82 -0.35 0.15
C ILE A 5 2.82 0.75 -0.21
N VAL A 6 1.85 0.45 -1.06
CA VAL A 6 0.77 1.36 -1.40
C VAL A 6 -0.45 1.05 -0.55
N LEU A 7 -0.91 2.05 0.20
CA LEU A 7 -2.12 1.90 1.02
C LEU A 7 -3.37 2.08 0.17
N GLY A 8 -4.29 1.12 0.28
CA GLY A 8 -5.62 1.16 -0.30
C GLY A 8 -6.51 2.25 0.31
N ASN A 9 -7.63 2.48 -0.35
CA ASN A 9 -8.68 3.36 0.12
C ASN A 9 -10.02 2.85 -0.40
N ARG A 10 -11.07 2.98 0.43
CA ARG A 10 -12.43 2.52 0.14
C ARG A 10 -12.82 2.77 -1.32
N ASN A 11 -13.14 1.69 -2.03
CA ASN A 11 -13.68 1.71 -3.41
C ASN A 11 -14.98 2.53 -3.48
N ASN A 12 -15.30 3.02 -4.68
CA ASN A 12 -16.54 3.74 -4.95
C ASN A 12 -17.77 2.83 -4.74
N SER A 13 -18.96 3.41 -4.64
CA SER A 13 -20.21 2.66 -4.42
C SER A 13 -20.53 1.69 -5.56
N ASP A 14 -20.07 1.99 -6.78
CA ASP A 14 -20.20 1.16 -7.99
C ASP A 14 -19.12 0.06 -8.10
N GLY A 15 -18.18 -0.01 -7.16
CA GLY A 15 -17.11 -1.01 -7.15
C GLY A 15 -15.86 -0.63 -7.92
N THR A 16 -15.82 0.56 -8.50
CA THR A 16 -14.62 1.09 -9.13
C THR A 16 -13.60 1.58 -8.11
N ILE A 17 -12.33 1.63 -8.53
CA ILE A 17 -11.23 2.17 -7.73
C ILE A 17 -11.48 3.64 -7.38
N SER A 18 -11.22 4.03 -6.13
CA SER A 18 -11.43 5.41 -5.70
C SER A 18 -10.37 6.36 -6.25
N LYS A 19 -10.74 7.63 -6.47
CA LYS A 19 -9.82 8.69 -6.91
C LYS A 19 -8.57 8.78 -6.03
N LYS A 20 -8.73 8.67 -4.70
CA LYS A 20 -7.63 8.70 -3.74
C LYS A 20 -6.66 7.54 -3.90
N CYS A 21 -7.17 6.37 -4.30
CA CYS A 21 -6.35 5.20 -4.57
C CYS A 21 -5.57 5.39 -5.87
N ILE A 22 -6.21 5.91 -6.93
CA ILE A 22 -5.54 6.32 -8.18
C ILE A 22 -4.41 7.32 -7.90
N GLU A 23 -4.66 8.37 -7.12
CA GLU A 23 -3.65 9.37 -6.78
C GLU A 23 -2.41 8.76 -6.11
N ARG A 24 -2.59 7.74 -5.24
CA ARG A 24 -1.47 7.02 -4.62
C ARG A 24 -0.73 6.13 -5.60
N LEU A 25 -1.43 5.51 -6.55
CA LEU A 25 -0.79 4.72 -7.61
C LEU A 25 0.02 5.60 -8.56
N GLU A 26 -0.47 6.79 -8.89
CA GLU A 26 0.31 7.75 -9.67
C GLU A 26 1.56 8.23 -8.90
N LEU A 27 1.48 8.39 -7.56
CA LEU A 27 2.66 8.64 -6.72
C LEU A 27 3.63 7.47 -6.69
N LEU A 28 3.14 6.23 -6.70
CA LEU A 28 3.99 5.06 -6.85
C LEU A 28 4.75 5.10 -8.19
N LEU A 29 4.05 5.39 -9.30
CA LEU A 29 4.67 5.48 -10.63
C LEU A 29 5.74 6.58 -10.68
N GLU A 30 5.52 7.69 -10.00
CA GLU A 30 6.52 8.76 -9.86
C GLU A 30 7.73 8.30 -9.03
N ALA A 31 7.47 7.68 -7.87
CA ALA A 31 8.51 7.18 -6.98
C ALA A 31 9.38 6.09 -7.61
N ASP A 32 8.78 5.17 -8.38
CA ASP A 32 9.50 4.02 -8.98
C ASP A 32 10.54 4.47 -10.01
N LYS A 33 10.32 5.60 -10.70
CA LYS A 33 11.31 6.18 -11.65
C LYS A 33 12.65 6.45 -10.99
N ASN A 34 12.64 6.89 -9.73
CA ASN A 34 13.82 7.30 -8.99
C ASN A 34 14.32 6.21 -8.03
N GLN A 35 13.40 5.60 -7.26
CA GLN A 35 13.77 4.64 -6.23
C GLN A 35 14.03 3.23 -6.78
N LYS A 36 13.42 2.89 -7.93
CA LYS A 36 13.49 1.59 -8.60
C LYS A 36 13.20 0.44 -7.63
N PHE A 37 11.93 0.30 -7.24
CA PHE A 37 11.51 -0.74 -6.31
C PHE A 37 11.65 -2.13 -6.92
N ASP A 38 12.12 -3.07 -6.12
CA ASP A 38 12.22 -4.49 -6.48
C ASP A 38 10.85 -5.17 -6.40
N LYS A 39 10.05 -4.79 -5.41
CA LYS A 39 8.67 -5.25 -5.22
C LYS A 39 7.76 -4.11 -4.77
N VAL A 40 6.49 -4.23 -5.12
CA VAL A 40 5.43 -3.30 -4.73
C VAL A 40 4.31 -4.10 -4.08
N ILE A 41 4.08 -3.83 -2.79
CA ILE A 41 2.98 -4.40 -2.03
C ILE A 41 1.77 -3.46 -2.16
N LEU A 42 0.68 -3.98 -2.70
CA LEU A 42 -0.61 -3.30 -2.78
C LEU A 42 -1.46 -3.80 -1.60
N SER A 43 -1.68 -2.96 -0.59
CA SER A 43 -2.34 -3.36 0.67
C SER A 43 -3.74 -2.78 0.79
N GLY A 44 -4.73 -3.66 0.80
CA GLY A 44 -6.14 -3.32 0.92
C GLY A 44 -7.05 -4.49 0.56
N GLY A 45 -7.80 -4.99 1.53
CA GLY A 45 -8.76 -6.08 1.36
C GLY A 45 -10.15 -5.64 0.94
N LEU A 46 -11.14 -6.48 1.27
CA LEU A 46 -12.55 -6.15 1.10
C LEU A 46 -13.01 -5.21 2.22
N GLY A 47 -13.56 -4.06 1.84
CA GLY A 47 -14.14 -3.13 2.81
C GLY A 47 -15.19 -3.80 3.70
N LEU A 48 -15.34 -3.32 4.95
CA LEU A 48 -16.15 -3.94 6.02
C LEU A 48 -17.62 -4.29 5.67
N PHE A 49 -18.16 -3.72 4.58
CA PHE A 49 -19.56 -3.87 4.16
C PHE A 49 -19.70 -4.43 2.74
N ARG A 50 -18.71 -5.19 2.25
CA ARG A 50 -18.74 -5.84 0.93
C ARG A 50 -18.70 -7.36 1.10
N ASP A 51 -19.44 -8.08 0.26
CA ASP A 51 -19.41 -9.54 0.18
C ASP A 51 -18.27 -10.03 -0.74
N GLU A 52 -18.08 -11.36 -0.82
CA GLU A 52 -17.00 -12.02 -1.55
C GLU A 52 -17.09 -11.89 -3.08
N SER A 53 -18.23 -11.45 -3.64
CA SER A 53 -18.35 -11.14 -5.07
C SER A 53 -17.66 -9.83 -5.46
N TRP A 54 -17.28 -9.02 -4.47
CA TRP A 54 -16.57 -7.76 -4.69
C TRP A 54 -15.07 -7.99 -4.77
N ARG A 55 -14.41 -7.09 -5.49
CA ARG A 55 -12.95 -7.09 -5.63
C ARG A 55 -12.28 -6.32 -4.49
N SER A 56 -11.16 -6.86 -4.01
CA SER A 56 -10.32 -6.20 -3.02
C SER A 56 -9.77 -4.87 -3.55
N GLU A 57 -9.45 -3.93 -2.65
CA GLU A 57 -8.76 -2.70 -3.05
C GLU A 57 -7.44 -3.01 -3.76
N ALA A 58 -6.67 -4.00 -3.27
CA ALA A 58 -5.41 -4.42 -3.86
C ALA A 58 -5.55 -4.99 -5.28
N SER A 59 -6.58 -5.78 -5.56
CA SER A 59 -6.83 -6.31 -6.92
C SER A 59 -7.22 -5.23 -7.93
N LEU A 60 -7.95 -4.20 -7.49
CA LEU A 60 -8.27 -3.04 -8.34
C LEU A 60 -7.04 -2.15 -8.56
N MET A 61 -6.20 -1.98 -7.53
CA MET A 61 -4.91 -1.30 -7.66
C MET A 61 -4.01 -2.00 -8.69
N ALA A 62 -3.97 -3.34 -8.66
CA ALA A 62 -3.16 -4.13 -9.58
C ALA A 62 -3.63 -3.95 -11.03
N GLU A 63 -4.94 -4.05 -11.27
CA GLU A 63 -5.50 -3.83 -12.60
C GLU A 63 -5.21 -2.42 -13.12
N TYR A 64 -5.29 -1.41 -12.26
CA TYR A 64 -4.94 -0.04 -12.65
C TYR A 64 -3.48 0.05 -13.11
N LEU A 65 -2.54 -0.54 -12.37
CA LEU A 65 -1.12 -0.54 -12.73
C LEU A 65 -0.83 -1.35 -14.00
N MET A 66 -1.52 -2.47 -14.21
CA MET A 66 -1.43 -3.24 -15.46
C MET A 66 -1.81 -2.40 -16.68
N LYS A 67 -2.87 -1.58 -16.57
CA LYS A 67 -3.28 -0.65 -17.64
C LYS A 67 -2.30 0.52 -17.86
N ARG A 68 -1.33 0.70 -16.96
CA ARG A 68 -0.27 1.72 -17.02
C ARG A 68 1.09 1.12 -17.41
N ASP A 69 1.09 -0.10 -17.97
CA ASP A 69 2.27 -0.85 -18.38
C ASP A 69 3.30 -1.06 -17.26
N PHE A 70 2.83 -1.12 -16.00
CA PHE A 70 3.69 -1.42 -14.87
C PHE A 70 4.07 -2.90 -14.85
N ASP A 71 5.32 -3.20 -14.49
CA ASP A 71 5.81 -4.57 -14.41
C ASP A 71 5.08 -5.37 -13.33
N VAL A 72 4.17 -6.24 -13.78
CA VAL A 72 3.34 -7.09 -12.91
C VAL A 72 4.16 -8.06 -12.07
N SER A 73 5.38 -8.41 -12.50
CA SER A 73 6.26 -9.30 -11.73
C SER A 73 6.75 -8.66 -10.43
N LYS A 74 6.67 -7.32 -10.32
CA LYS A 74 6.97 -6.58 -9.09
C LYS A 74 5.81 -6.62 -8.08
N LEU A 75 4.58 -6.88 -8.54
CA LEU A 75 3.38 -6.71 -7.71
C LEU A 75 3.22 -7.87 -6.71
N VAL A 76 2.87 -7.51 -5.48
CA VAL A 76 2.46 -8.43 -4.42
C VAL A 76 1.15 -7.91 -3.84
N LEU A 77 0.11 -8.74 -3.86
CA LEU A 77 -1.22 -8.34 -3.37
C LEU A 77 -1.39 -8.74 -1.91
N GLU A 78 -1.75 -7.77 -1.08
CA GLU A 78 -2.17 -7.99 0.30
C GLU A 78 -3.66 -7.64 0.41
N GLU A 79 -4.51 -8.66 0.39
CA GLU A 79 -5.97 -8.54 0.27
C GLU A 79 -6.72 -8.80 1.58
N LYS A 80 -6.02 -8.90 2.71
CA LYS A 80 -6.62 -9.30 4.00
C LYS A 80 -7.02 -8.10 4.85
N SER A 81 -6.36 -6.96 4.66
CA SER A 81 -6.55 -5.79 5.50
C SER A 81 -7.92 -5.13 5.33
N LYS A 82 -8.53 -4.71 6.45
CA LYS A 82 -9.78 -3.92 6.49
C LYS A 82 -9.58 -2.57 7.16
N THR A 83 -8.42 -2.37 7.79
CA THR A 83 -8.08 -1.18 8.58
C THR A 83 -6.63 -0.76 8.34
N THR A 84 -6.30 0.50 8.64
CA THR A 84 -4.91 1.00 8.55
C THR A 84 -3.95 0.21 9.45
N LYS A 85 -4.41 -0.27 10.61
CA LYS A 85 -3.61 -1.09 11.53
C LYS A 85 -3.30 -2.45 10.91
N GLU A 86 -4.24 -3.03 10.18
CA GLU A 86 -4.05 -4.28 9.45
C GLU A 86 -3.16 -4.10 8.23
N ASN A 87 -3.28 -2.99 7.49
CA ASN A 87 -2.35 -2.65 6.42
C ASN A 87 -0.90 -2.69 6.93
N ALA A 88 -0.63 -2.04 8.06
CA ALA A 88 0.69 -2.04 8.68
C ALA A 88 1.14 -3.44 9.11
N LYS A 89 0.24 -4.23 9.71
CA LYS A 89 0.53 -5.60 10.13
C LYS A 89 0.87 -6.51 8.95
N TYR A 90 -0.05 -6.68 8.02
CA TYR A 90 0.06 -7.69 6.96
C TYR A 90 1.13 -7.31 5.93
N SER A 91 1.27 -6.01 5.62
CA SER A 91 2.33 -5.58 4.70
C SER A 91 3.73 -5.81 5.30
N LEU A 92 3.94 -5.55 6.59
CA LEU A 92 5.25 -5.78 7.22
C LEU A 92 5.58 -7.28 7.39
N GLU A 93 4.57 -8.14 7.56
CA GLU A 93 4.75 -9.59 7.51
C GLU A 93 5.28 -10.03 6.13
N ILE A 94 4.73 -9.48 5.05
CA ILE A 94 5.21 -9.72 3.67
C ILE A 94 6.63 -9.16 3.47
N VAL A 95 6.91 -7.92 3.91
CA VAL A 95 8.25 -7.32 3.83
C VAL A 95 9.30 -8.21 4.49
N ASN A 96 8.99 -8.73 5.68
CA ASN A 96 9.90 -9.62 6.41
C ASN A 96 10.13 -10.95 5.67
N ALA A 97 9.07 -11.54 5.10
CA ALA A 97 9.19 -12.75 4.28
C ALA A 97 10.07 -12.51 3.03
N LEU A 98 9.97 -11.32 2.43
CA LEU A 98 10.80 -10.88 1.31
C LEU A 98 12.25 -10.51 1.72
N LYS A 99 12.56 -10.49 3.02
CA LYS A 99 13.84 -10.01 3.58
C LYS A 99 14.22 -8.60 3.09
N ALA A 100 13.20 -7.75 2.91
CA ALA A 100 13.40 -6.38 2.47
C ALA A 100 13.92 -5.51 3.62
N LYS A 101 14.87 -4.61 3.29
CA LYS A 101 15.55 -3.75 4.26
C LYS A 101 15.22 -2.27 4.07
N GLU A 102 14.67 -1.90 2.93
CA GLU A 102 14.26 -0.53 2.63
C GLU A 102 12.79 -0.57 2.23
N VAL A 103 11.96 0.16 2.99
CA VAL A 103 10.51 0.21 2.79
C VAL A 103 10.08 1.65 2.60
N THR A 104 9.35 1.90 1.52
CA THR A 104 8.72 3.20 1.23
C THR A 104 7.21 3.05 1.29
N ILE A 105 6.57 3.77 2.21
CA ILE A 105 5.10 3.82 2.30
C ILE A 105 4.57 4.91 1.38
N ILE A 106 3.71 4.53 0.44
CA ILE A 106 3.02 5.43 -0.48
C ILE A 106 1.61 5.68 0.05
N THR A 107 1.34 6.93 0.43
CA THR A 107 0.05 7.35 0.99
C THR A 107 -0.23 8.84 0.72
N SER A 108 -1.44 9.30 0.99
CA SER A 108 -1.85 10.70 0.82
C SER A 108 -1.42 11.56 2.02
N LYS A 109 -1.13 12.84 1.82
CA LYS A 109 -0.71 13.79 2.88
C LYS A 109 -1.75 13.95 3.98
N GLU A 110 -3.04 14.03 3.65
CA GLU A 110 -4.11 14.13 4.66
C GLU A 110 -4.21 12.86 5.51
N HIS A 111 -3.77 11.72 4.97
CA HIS A 111 -3.74 10.46 5.70
C HIS A 111 -2.71 10.51 6.85
N LEU A 112 -1.58 11.20 6.62
CA LEU A 112 -0.51 11.42 7.60
C LEU A 112 -0.83 12.54 8.61
N LYS A 113 -1.87 13.33 8.38
CA LYS A 113 -2.34 14.37 9.32
C LYS A 113 -3.47 13.89 10.24
N ARG A 114 -3.90 12.62 10.13
CA ARG A 114 -4.98 12.10 10.95
C ARG A 114 -4.54 11.98 12.41
N LYS A 115 -5.38 12.47 13.33
CA LYS A 115 -5.19 12.35 14.78
C LYS A 115 -5.29 10.89 15.27
N TRP A 116 -6.08 10.06 14.58
CA TRP A 116 -6.30 8.65 14.90
C TRP A 116 -5.99 7.79 13.67
N LEU A 117 -5.47 6.57 13.90
CA LEU A 117 -5.08 5.63 12.84
C LEU A 117 -4.12 6.25 11.82
N ASN A 118 -3.18 7.07 12.29
CA ASN A 118 -2.12 7.62 11.47
C ASN A 118 -1.25 6.48 10.93
N PRO A 119 -1.08 6.35 9.60
CA PRO A 119 -0.22 5.33 9.03
C PRO A 119 1.21 5.41 9.55
N MET A 120 1.77 6.60 9.74
CA MET A 120 3.14 6.78 10.21
C MET A 120 3.34 6.13 11.57
N ASP A 121 2.55 6.54 12.57
CA ASP A 121 2.62 5.99 13.92
C ASP A 121 2.38 4.48 13.95
N LEU A 122 1.45 3.98 13.13
CA LEU A 122 1.10 2.57 13.10
C LEU A 122 2.21 1.71 12.49
N PHE A 123 2.80 2.15 11.38
CA PHE A 123 3.93 1.47 10.75
C PHE A 123 5.16 1.52 11.65
N GLU A 124 5.52 2.69 12.19
CA GLU A 124 6.65 2.84 13.11
C GLU A 124 6.50 1.98 14.37
N LYS A 125 5.31 1.98 14.99
CA LYS A 125 5.03 1.14 16.16
C LYS A 125 5.18 -0.35 15.84
N ARG A 126 4.75 -0.78 14.65
CA ARG A 126 4.83 -2.17 14.22
C ARG A 126 6.27 -2.56 13.83
N LEU A 127 7.02 -1.63 13.25
CA LEU A 127 8.40 -1.81 12.82
C LEU A 127 9.33 -2.19 13.98
N LYS A 128 9.01 -1.81 15.22
CA LYS A 128 9.76 -2.23 16.43
C LYS A 128 9.91 -3.74 16.59
N ASN A 129 9.08 -4.55 15.92
CA ASN A 129 9.17 -6.01 15.94
C ASN A 129 10.08 -6.58 14.83
N TYR A 130 10.63 -5.73 13.97
CA TYR A 130 11.48 -6.09 12.84
C TYR A 130 12.81 -5.36 12.97
N HIS A 131 13.91 -6.09 12.83
CA HIS A 131 15.25 -5.51 12.88
C HIS A 131 15.70 -5.15 11.46
N ASP A 132 16.52 -4.11 11.33
CA ASP A 132 17.21 -3.74 10.08
C ASP A 132 16.33 -3.28 8.90
N ILE A 133 15.11 -2.82 9.17
CA ILE A 133 14.25 -2.19 8.15
C ILE A 133 14.31 -0.67 8.27
N LYS A 134 14.78 -0.01 7.23
CA LYS A 134 14.70 1.45 7.04
C LYS A 134 13.35 1.81 6.44
N LEU A 135 12.55 2.55 7.19
CA LEU A 135 11.23 3.03 6.77
C LEU A 135 11.31 4.47 6.25
N SER A 136 10.64 4.74 5.14
CA SER A 136 10.45 6.09 4.60
C SER A 136 9.01 6.25 4.10
N PHE A 137 8.58 7.50 3.93
CA PHE A 137 7.26 7.84 3.40
C PHE A 137 7.42 8.68 2.15
N TYR A 138 6.63 8.38 1.12
CA TYR A 138 6.58 9.16 -0.10
C TYR A 138 5.14 9.63 -0.35
N ASN A 139 4.99 10.95 -0.42
CA ASN A 139 3.72 11.65 -0.58
C ASN A 139 3.97 12.95 -1.36
N LYS A 140 2.93 13.49 -2.02
CA LYS A 140 3.00 14.80 -2.68
C LYS A 140 2.81 15.92 -1.66
N GLU A 141 3.62 16.97 -1.76
CA GLU A 141 3.47 18.21 -0.98
C GLU A 141 2.14 18.91 -1.25
#